data_AF-A0A2E6US40-F1
#
_entry.id   AF-A0A2E6US40-F1
#
_cell.length_a   1.000
_cell.length_b   1.000
_cell.length_c   1.000
_cell.angle_alpha   90.00
_cell.angle_beta   90.00
_cell.angle_gamma   90.00
#
_symmetry.space_group_name_H-M   'P 1'
#
loop_
_entity.id
_entity.type
_entity.pdbx_description
1 polymer ?
#
loop_
_entity_poly.entity_id
_entity_poly.type
_entity_poly.pdbx_seq_one_letter_code
_entity_poly.pdbx_strand_id
1 'polypeptide(L)'
;MSDQIPKDVRNEIKFVAFAKDYYYLLHWLKLHPAGFYSIHPDRKVNNIYFDSHDYVAYTDNLSGASYRRKVRYRWYGNSLTPGQGVLEIKHKRNFCVWKSLFKIPESPYKPKASWNSIQRHLYLQVPDAGKNGLTKIQCLYS
;
A
#
# COMPACT_ATOMS: atom_id res chain seq x y z
N MET A 1 20.63 10.19 -2.48
CA MET A 1 19.70 10.91 -3.39
C MET A 1 18.43 11.23 -2.62
N SER A 2 18.11 12.50 -2.40
CA SER A 2 16.88 12.90 -1.73
C SER A 2 15.71 12.68 -2.68
N ASP A 3 14.84 11.71 -2.40
CA ASP A 3 13.55 11.59 -3.08
C ASP A 3 12.76 12.89 -2.85
N GLN A 4 12.70 13.73 -3.88
CA GLN A 4 11.94 14.97 -3.86
C GLN A 4 10.45 14.63 -3.78
N ILE A 5 9.72 15.35 -2.91
CA ILE A 5 8.27 15.19 -2.79
C ILE A 5 7.66 15.64 -4.13
N PRO A 6 6.84 14.80 -4.79
CA PRO A 6 6.17 15.19 -6.03
C PRO A 6 5.33 16.48 -5.87
N LYS A 7 5.03 17.15 -6.97
CA LYS A 7 4.01 18.21 -6.97
C LYS A 7 2.62 17.59 -6.70
N ASP A 8 1.72 18.34 -6.06
CA ASP A 8 0.33 17.95 -5.77
C ASP A 8 0.15 16.72 -4.85
N VAL A 9 1.04 16.55 -3.87
CA VAL A 9 0.91 15.51 -2.84
C VAL A 9 -0.19 15.81 -1.84
N ARG A 10 -0.84 14.74 -1.36
CA ARG A 10 -1.89 14.84 -0.34
C ARG A 10 -1.28 14.87 1.05
N ASN A 11 -1.83 15.72 1.91
CA ASN A 11 -1.58 15.65 3.35
C ASN A 11 -2.57 14.67 3.99
N GLU A 12 -2.07 13.68 4.74
CA GLU A 12 -2.90 12.67 5.41
C GLU A 12 -2.62 12.69 6.92
N ILE A 13 -3.66 13.00 7.71
CA ILE A 13 -3.62 12.96 9.18
C ILE A 13 -4.55 11.84 9.66
N LYS A 14 -4.12 11.09 10.67
CA LYS A 14 -4.90 10.03 11.31
C LYS A 14 -4.98 10.29 12.80
N PHE A 15 -6.16 10.10 13.36
CA PHE A 15 -6.42 10.24 14.79
C PHE A 15 -6.97 8.92 15.33
N VAL A 16 -6.65 8.64 16.58
CA VAL A 16 -7.30 7.56 17.33
C VAL A 16 -8.63 8.12 17.84
N ALA A 17 -9.72 7.39 17.65
CA ALA A 17 -11.04 7.75 18.15
C ALA A 17 -11.59 6.59 18.97
N PHE A 18 -12.40 6.90 19.99
CA PHE A 18 -13.06 5.89 20.79
C PHE A 18 -14.44 5.54 20.22
N ALA A 19 -14.90 4.32 20.48
CA ALA A 19 -16.21 3.87 19.99
C ALA A 19 -17.37 4.78 20.44
N LYS A 20 -17.27 5.36 21.65
CA LYS A 20 -18.25 6.34 22.17
C LYS A 20 -18.36 7.61 21.33
N ASP A 21 -17.30 7.98 20.61
CA ASP A 21 -17.24 9.21 19.80
C ASP A 21 -17.83 8.99 18.39
N TYR A 22 -18.16 7.74 18.03
CA TYR A 22 -18.55 7.37 16.67
C TYR A 22 -19.73 8.21 16.14
N TYR A 23 -20.83 8.30 16.88
CA TYR A 23 -22.00 9.04 16.44
C TYR A 23 -21.75 10.55 16.38
N TYR A 24 -20.91 11.09 17.27
CA TYR A 24 -20.51 12.50 17.24
C TYR A 24 -19.70 12.82 15.98
N LEU A 25 -18.69 12.01 15.68
CA LEU A 25 -17.87 12.16 14.47
C LEU A 25 -18.69 12.00 13.20
N LEU A 26 -19.62 11.03 13.17
CA LEU A 26 -20.50 10.81 12.03
C LEU A 26 -21.42 12.02 11.79
N HIS A 27 -21.97 12.59 12.85
CA HIS A 27 -22.81 13.79 12.76
C HIS A 27 -22.02 14.98 12.23
N TRP A 28 -20.81 15.21 12.77
CA TRP A 28 -19.92 16.26 12.31
C TRP A 28 -19.57 16.11 10.81
N LEU A 29 -19.25 14.90 10.35
CA LEU A 29 -18.97 14.64 8.93
C LEU A 29 -20.18 14.89 8.03
N LYS A 30 -21.38 14.45 8.44
CA LYS A 30 -22.61 14.60 7.65
C LYS A 30 -23.09 16.04 7.56
N LEU A 31 -22.87 16.84 8.61
CA LEU A 31 -23.27 18.25 8.64
C LEU A 31 -22.18 19.22 8.17
N HIS A 32 -20.98 18.71 7.87
CA HIS A 32 -19.88 19.57 7.44
C HIS A 32 -20.21 20.23 6.09
N PRO A 33 -20.04 21.57 5.94
CA PRO A 33 -20.37 22.29 4.70
C PRO A 33 -19.65 21.79 3.45
N ALA A 34 -18.52 21.11 3.61
CA ALA A 34 -17.77 20.49 2.51
C ALA A 34 -18.47 19.28 1.88
N GLY A 35 -19.59 18.78 2.45
CA GLY A 35 -20.43 17.76 1.82
C GLY A 35 -19.71 16.41 1.60
N PHE A 36 -19.08 15.87 2.64
CA PHE A 36 -18.34 14.61 2.53
C PHE A 36 -19.25 13.45 2.10
N TYR A 37 -18.77 12.61 1.18
CA TYR A 37 -19.46 11.43 0.68
C TYR A 37 -18.50 10.24 0.50
N SER A 38 -19.06 9.04 0.44
CA SER A 38 -18.24 7.84 0.17
C SER A 38 -17.80 7.84 -1.30
N ILE A 39 -16.50 7.95 -1.53
CA ILE A 39 -15.91 7.92 -2.88
C ILE A 39 -15.91 6.52 -3.51
N HIS A 40 -16.26 5.48 -2.74
CA HIS A 40 -16.11 4.10 -3.14
C HIS A 40 -17.26 3.23 -2.61
N PRO A 41 -17.76 2.28 -3.41
CA PRO A 41 -18.75 1.31 -2.93
C PRO A 41 -18.11 0.32 -1.96
N ASP A 42 -18.97 -0.36 -1.21
CA ASP A 42 -18.58 -1.45 -0.31
C ASP A 42 -17.86 -2.55 -1.08
N ARG A 43 -16.67 -2.93 -0.59
CA ARG A 43 -15.81 -3.91 -1.24
C ARG A 43 -14.87 -4.54 -0.24
N LYS A 44 -14.56 -5.83 -0.44
CA LYS A 44 -13.49 -6.49 0.30
C LYS A 44 -12.15 -6.13 -0.31
N VAL A 45 -11.24 -5.64 0.54
CA VAL A 45 -9.89 -5.21 0.15
C VAL A 45 -8.88 -6.15 0.79
N ASN A 46 -8.13 -6.85 -0.04
CA ASN A 46 -7.09 -7.77 0.41
C ASN A 46 -5.73 -7.16 0.12
N ASN A 47 -4.78 -7.31 1.06
CA ASN A 47 -3.43 -6.75 0.92
C ASN A 47 -2.41 -7.78 1.39
N ILE A 48 -1.31 -7.92 0.65
CA ILE A 48 -0.07 -8.55 1.11
C ILE A 48 0.98 -7.45 1.19
N TYR A 49 1.64 -7.33 2.34
CA TYR A 49 2.75 -6.39 2.52
C TYR A 49 4.06 -7.09 2.26
N PHE A 50 4.99 -6.36 1.65
CA PHE A 50 6.35 -6.83 1.44
C PHE A 50 7.33 -5.97 2.23
N ASP A 51 8.38 -6.60 2.72
CA ASP A 51 9.48 -5.96 3.44
C ASP A 51 10.82 -6.55 2.99
N SER A 52 11.91 -5.89 3.36
CA SER A 52 13.27 -6.44 3.20
C SER A 52 13.54 -7.53 4.23
N HIS A 53 14.60 -8.31 4.02
CA HIS A 53 15.08 -9.29 4.99
C HIS A 53 15.35 -8.66 6.37
N ASP A 54 15.89 -7.44 6.37
CA ASP A 54 16.20 -6.69 7.61
C ASP A 54 14.99 -5.94 8.20
N TYR A 55 13.77 -6.20 7.72
CA TYR A 55 12.53 -5.59 8.23
C TYR A 55 12.57 -4.05 8.26
N VAL A 56 13.09 -3.42 7.21
CA VAL A 56 13.29 -1.96 7.16
C VAL A 56 11.93 -1.23 7.23
N ALA A 57 10.92 -1.67 6.48
CA ALA A 57 9.62 -0.99 6.47
C ALA A 57 8.87 -1.14 7.80
N TYR A 58 9.03 -2.27 8.48
CA TYR A 58 8.58 -2.49 9.84
C TYR A 58 9.28 -1.54 10.84
N THR A 59 10.62 -1.51 10.80
CA THR A 59 11.43 -0.69 11.71
C THR A 59 11.13 0.80 11.53
N ASP A 60 11.08 1.29 10.29
CA ASP A 60 10.68 2.66 9.95
C ASP A 60 9.27 3.02 10.47
N ASN A 61 8.37 2.03 10.51
CA ASN A 61 7.05 2.25 11.05
C ASN A 61 7.09 2.42 12.58
N LEU A 62 7.83 1.58 13.29
CA LEU A 62 7.94 1.62 14.74
C LEU A 62 8.68 2.86 15.23
N SER A 63 9.79 3.22 14.58
CA SER A 63 10.62 4.38 14.95
C SER A 63 9.99 5.73 14.59
N GLY A 64 8.88 5.73 13.84
CA GLY A 64 8.25 6.95 13.39
C GLY A 64 9.08 7.70 12.34
N ALA A 65 9.84 6.98 11.51
CA ALA A 65 10.72 7.56 10.50
C ALA A 65 10.00 8.61 9.64
N SER A 66 10.67 9.76 9.46
CA SER A 66 10.12 10.92 8.74
C SER A 66 9.86 10.58 7.28
N TYR A 67 10.76 9.84 6.64
CA TYR A 67 10.56 9.22 5.33
C TYR A 67 10.40 7.71 5.50
N ARG A 68 9.36 7.13 4.89
CA ARG A 68 9.13 5.69 4.90
C ARG A 68 8.38 5.22 3.68
N ARG A 69 8.62 3.97 3.30
CA ARG A 69 8.02 3.32 2.13
C ARG A 69 7.34 2.01 2.53
N LYS A 70 6.13 1.77 2.06
CA LYS A 70 5.41 0.51 2.23
C LYS A 70 5.03 -0.07 0.88
N VAL A 71 5.51 -1.26 0.59
CA VAL A 71 5.18 -1.99 -0.64
C VAL A 71 4.08 -2.99 -0.33
N ARG A 72 3.04 -3.03 -1.16
CA ARG A 72 1.93 -3.97 -0.99
C ARG A 72 1.35 -4.44 -2.32
N TYR A 73 0.91 -5.68 -2.38
CA TYR A 73 0.04 -6.17 -3.44
C TYR A 73 -1.40 -6.10 -2.95
N ARG A 74 -2.27 -5.41 -3.68
CA ARG A 74 -3.67 -5.19 -3.32
C ARG A 74 -4.59 -5.73 -4.40
N TRP A 75 -5.59 -6.52 -4.00
CA TRP A 75 -6.67 -6.98 -4.87
C TRP A 75 -8.02 -6.83 -4.17
N TYR A 76 -9.10 -6.86 -4.95
CA TYR A 76 -10.47 -6.77 -4.46
C TYR A 76 -11.21 -8.10 -4.65
N GLY A 77 -12.23 -8.32 -3.83
CA GLY A 77 -13.14 -9.46 -3.96
C GLY A 77 -13.03 -10.47 -2.81
N ASN A 78 -13.81 -11.54 -2.92
CA ASN A 78 -13.97 -12.56 -1.87
C ASN A 78 -12.86 -13.63 -1.86
N SER A 79 -12.00 -13.65 -2.87
CA SER A 79 -10.93 -14.65 -2.97
C SER A 79 -9.88 -14.44 -1.87
N LEU A 80 -9.63 -15.51 -1.10
CA LEU A 80 -8.52 -15.58 -0.14
C LEU A 80 -7.16 -15.55 -0.84
N THR A 81 -7.07 -16.14 -2.04
CA THR A 81 -5.84 -16.13 -2.82
C THR A 81 -5.74 -14.87 -3.68
N PRO A 82 -4.52 -14.36 -3.94
CA PRO A 82 -4.31 -13.20 -4.79
C PRO A 82 -4.96 -13.37 -6.16
N GLY A 83 -5.86 -12.47 -6.52
CA GLY A 83 -6.36 -12.33 -7.90
C GLY A 83 -5.53 -11.33 -8.70
N GLN A 84 -6.08 -10.86 -9.81
CA GLN A 84 -5.57 -9.67 -10.52
C GLN A 84 -5.65 -8.45 -9.59
N GLY A 85 -4.70 -7.52 -9.71
CA GLY A 85 -4.57 -6.48 -8.71
C GLY A 85 -3.56 -5.40 -9.05
N VAL A 86 -3.08 -4.73 -8.00
CA VAL A 86 -2.14 -3.62 -8.12
C VAL A 86 -1.02 -3.81 -7.12
N LEU A 87 0.22 -3.76 -7.60
CA LEU A 87 1.38 -3.55 -6.75
C LEU A 87 1.47 -2.05 -6.46
N GLU A 88 1.36 -1.68 -5.19
CA GLU A 88 1.37 -0.30 -4.72
C GLU A 88 2.60 -0.03 -3.87
N ILE A 89 3.28 1.06 -4.16
CA ILE A 89 4.34 1.60 -3.32
C ILE A 89 3.81 2.88 -2.69
N LYS A 90 3.48 2.84 -1.40
CA LYS A 90 3.08 4.02 -0.63
C LYS A 90 4.32 4.68 -0.05
N HIS A 91 4.53 5.95 -0.38
CA HIS A 91 5.56 6.79 0.21
C HIS A 91 4.92 7.73 1.23
N LYS A 92 5.62 7.99 2.32
CA LYS A 92 5.26 9.02 3.30
C LYS A 92 6.50 9.82 3.65
N ARG A 93 6.40 11.15 3.59
CA ARG A 93 7.39 12.09 4.12
C ARG A 93 6.68 13.09 5.02
N ASN A 94 6.88 13.00 6.33
CA ASN A 94 6.11 13.75 7.32
C ASN A 94 4.59 13.59 7.08
N PHE A 95 3.85 14.66 6.80
CA PHE A 95 2.41 14.60 6.51
C PHE A 95 2.08 14.31 5.04
N CYS A 96 3.06 14.41 4.14
CA CYS A 96 2.87 14.22 2.71
C CYS A 96 2.87 12.73 2.35
N VAL A 97 1.88 12.33 1.56
CA VAL A 97 1.69 10.94 1.11
C VAL A 97 1.46 10.90 -0.39
N TRP A 98 2.17 10.00 -1.06
CA TRP A 98 1.94 9.68 -2.47
C TRP A 98 2.09 8.18 -2.73
N LYS A 99 1.63 7.75 -3.90
CA LYS A 99 1.60 6.33 -4.28
C LYS A 99 2.06 6.15 -5.72
N SER A 100 2.92 5.16 -5.93
CA SER A 100 3.18 4.59 -7.24
C SER A 100 2.33 3.32 -7.39
N LEU A 101 1.59 3.21 -8.49
CA LEU A 101 0.65 2.13 -8.74
C LEU A 101 1.06 1.37 -10.00
N PHE A 102 1.23 0.06 -9.89
CA PHE A 102 1.55 -0.82 -11.01
C PHE A 102 0.45 -1.87 -11.14
N LYS A 103 -0.32 -1.79 -12.22
CA LYS A 103 -1.38 -2.77 -12.50
C LYS A 103 -0.75 -4.11 -12.84
N ILE A 104 -1.24 -5.16 -12.20
CA ILE A 104 -0.79 -6.55 -12.40
C ILE A 104 -1.98 -7.30 -13.04
N PRO A 105 -1.96 -7.47 -14.38
CA PRO A 105 -3.10 -8.00 -15.12
C PRO A 105 -3.33 -9.49 -14.89
N GLU A 106 -2.31 -10.25 -14.46
CA GLU A 106 -2.44 -11.67 -14.17
C GLU A 106 -2.23 -11.95 -12.69
N SER A 107 -2.94 -12.94 -12.14
CA SER A 107 -2.70 -13.31 -10.75
C SER A 107 -1.23 -13.73 -10.56
N PRO A 108 -0.53 -13.17 -9.55
CA PRO A 108 0.83 -13.59 -9.25
C PRO A 108 0.88 -14.98 -8.61
N TYR A 109 -0.27 -15.49 -8.14
CA TYR A 109 -0.38 -16.77 -7.45
C TYR A 109 -1.03 -17.82 -8.36
N LYS A 110 -0.43 -19.02 -8.36
CA LYS A 110 -1.04 -20.24 -8.89
C LYS A 110 -1.03 -21.30 -7.78
N PRO A 111 -1.99 -22.24 -7.75
CA PRO A 111 -1.97 -23.32 -6.78
C PRO A 111 -0.61 -24.02 -6.73
N LYS A 112 -0.10 -24.26 -5.51
CA LYS A 112 1.22 -24.86 -5.25
C LYS A 112 2.44 -24.03 -5.72
N ALA A 113 2.26 -22.74 -6.06
CA ALA A 113 3.39 -21.87 -6.39
C ALA A 113 4.31 -21.65 -5.18
N SER A 114 5.62 -21.70 -5.42
CA SER A 114 6.62 -21.28 -4.44
C SER A 114 6.68 -19.75 -4.34
N TRP A 115 7.22 -19.24 -3.24
CA TRP A 115 7.42 -17.80 -3.06
C TRP A 115 8.26 -17.20 -4.19
N ASN A 116 9.34 -17.87 -4.60
CA ASN A 116 10.18 -17.45 -5.72
C ASN A 116 9.39 -17.35 -7.04
N SER A 117 8.48 -18.29 -7.29
CA SER A 117 7.61 -18.26 -8.47
C SER A 117 6.66 -17.07 -8.44
N ILE A 118 6.03 -16.79 -7.28
CA ILE A 118 5.15 -15.64 -7.08
C ILE A 118 5.90 -14.32 -7.28
N GLN A 119 7.08 -14.18 -6.67
CA GLN A 119 7.92 -12.99 -6.81
C GLN A 119 8.36 -12.79 -8.26
N ARG A 120 8.78 -13.85 -8.95
CA ARG A 120 9.15 -13.80 -10.37
C ARG A 120 7.97 -13.36 -11.23
N HIS A 121 6.78 -13.92 -11.02
CA HIS A 121 5.58 -13.52 -11.76
C HIS A 121 5.21 -12.05 -11.53
N LEU A 122 5.34 -11.54 -10.30
CA LEU A 122 5.17 -10.11 -10.03
C LEU A 122 6.23 -9.28 -10.76
N TYR A 123 7.49 -9.65 -10.63
CA TYR A 123 8.61 -8.91 -11.21
C TYR A 123 8.51 -8.77 -12.73
N LEU A 124 8.07 -9.83 -13.43
CA LEU A 124 7.89 -9.83 -14.88
C LEU A 124 6.75 -8.92 -15.37
N GLN A 125 5.75 -8.65 -14.51
CA GLN A 125 4.59 -7.82 -14.86
C GLN A 125 4.77 -6.35 -14.48
N VAL A 126 5.83 -6.00 -13.74
CA VAL A 126 6.07 -4.66 -13.23
C VAL A 126 7.09 -3.94 -14.12
N PRO A 127 6.82 -2.69 -14.58
CA PRO A 127 7.80 -1.92 -15.34
C PRO A 127 9.02 -1.57 -14.49
N ASP A 128 10.14 -1.19 -15.12
CA ASP A 128 11.41 -0.95 -14.40
C ASP A 128 11.30 0.04 -13.23
N ALA A 129 10.48 1.08 -13.39
CA ALA A 129 10.18 2.02 -12.31
C ALA A 129 9.60 1.37 -11.05
N GLY A 130 8.82 0.29 -11.19
CA GLY A 130 8.25 -0.47 -10.07
C GLY A 130 9.15 -1.60 -9.55
N LYS A 131 10.08 -2.09 -10.37
CA LYS A 131 11.05 -3.13 -9.97
C LYS A 131 11.94 -2.65 -8.82
N ASN A 132 12.28 -1.36 -8.77
CA ASN A 132 13.00 -0.74 -7.65
C ASN A 132 12.28 -0.86 -6.29
N GLY A 133 10.96 -1.06 -6.31
CA GLY A 133 10.18 -1.38 -5.12
C GLY A 133 10.38 -2.81 -4.65
N LEU A 134 10.55 -3.74 -5.60
CA LEU A 134 10.69 -5.20 -5.38
C LEU A 134 12.14 -5.64 -5.14
N THR A 135 13.13 -4.95 -5.69
CA THR A 135 14.55 -5.35 -5.59
C THR A 135 15.12 -5.24 -4.18
N LYS A 136 14.53 -4.44 -3.28
CA LYS A 136 14.92 -4.41 -1.85
C LYS A 136 14.22 -5.46 -0.98
N ILE A 137 13.27 -6.21 -1.55
CA ILE A 137 12.52 -7.28 -0.87
C ILE A 137 13.24 -8.64 -1.01
N GLN A 138 14.28 -8.72 -1.84
CA GLN A 138 15.11 -9.91 -2.02
C GLN A 138 16.61 -9.58 -1.88
N CYS A 139 17.31 -10.38 -1.08
CA CYS A 139 18.63 -10.84 -1.48
C CYS A 139 18.46 -11.58 -2.81
N LEU A 140 18.83 -10.96 -3.93
CA LEU A 140 19.16 -11.72 -5.12
C LEU A 140 20.58 -12.27 -4.88
N TYR A 141 20.77 -13.55 -5.20
CA TYR A 141 21.96 -14.39 -5.00
C TYR A 141 22.07 -15.11 -3.64
N SER A 142 21.33 -16.20 -3.51
CA SER A 142 21.85 -17.46 -2.95
C SER A 142 21.26 -18.65 -3.69
#